data_AF-A0A7W5LQB9-F1
#
_entry.id   AF-A0A7W5LQB9-F1
#
_cell.length_a   1.000
_cell.length_b   1.000
_cell.length_c   1.000
_cell.angle_alpha   90.00
_cell.angle_beta   90.00
_cell.angle_gamma   90.00
#
_symmetry.space_group_name_H-M   'P 1'
#
loop_
_entity.id
_entity.type
_entity.pdbx_description
1 polymer ?
#
loop_
_entity_poly.entity_id
_entity_poly.type
_entity_poly.pdbx_seq_one_letter_code
_entity_poly.pdbx_strand_id
1 'polypeptide(L)'
;MDMFFALGQYPNRRCRSLMTGTAVEITFDAASADLIPNVMLAGVIHQELNKIGGASFSNSKKEFAATIQKTFPRDVQARIEKRGTILSGHVNEFAEKPTFLHGSTDVGDVSWIVPTGQVYMATAAYGTPPHSWQVVAQGKTSYAHKGMLQAGKVLAAAAVRCLTDNELIGRAKQEHVRELGGAIQASHPARDETDEGPLGRTKI
;
A
#
# COMPACT_ATOMS: atom_id res chain seq x y z
N MET A 1 8.65 7.62 22.55
CA MET A 1 9.10 6.22 22.39
C MET A 1 9.14 6.01 20.89
N ASP A 2 10.22 6.50 20.29
CA ASP A 2 10.21 6.92 18.89
C ASP A 2 10.65 5.78 17.98
N MET A 3 9.93 5.64 16.87
CA MET A 3 10.11 4.60 15.87
C MET A 3 11.42 4.77 15.09
N PHE A 4 12.45 4.03 15.49
CA PHE A 4 13.56 3.63 14.62
C PHE A 4 13.14 2.40 13.81
N PHE A 5 12.63 2.54 12.59
CA PHE A 5 12.43 1.40 11.68
C PHE A 5 13.11 1.51 10.32
N ALA A 6 13.77 2.63 10.01
CA ALA A 6 14.59 2.73 8.80
C ALA A 6 16.02 2.14 8.97
N LEU A 7 16.54 1.93 10.19
CA LEU A 7 17.93 1.51 10.38
C LEU A 7 18.19 -0.01 10.44
N GLY A 8 17.14 -0.84 10.38
CA GLY A 8 17.26 -2.29 10.65
C GLY A 8 18.07 -3.13 9.65
N GLN A 9 18.36 -2.62 8.44
CA GLN A 9 19.11 -3.37 7.42
C GLN A 9 20.52 -2.83 7.12
N TYR A 10 20.86 -1.62 7.59
CA TYR A 10 22.16 -1.00 7.35
C TYR A 10 23.36 -1.61 8.11
N PRO A 11 23.24 -2.14 9.34
CA PRO A 11 24.42 -2.67 10.04
C PRO A 11 25.02 -3.89 9.33
N ASN A 12 24.20 -4.69 8.63
CA ASN A 12 24.65 -5.91 7.96
C ASN A 12 25.53 -5.66 6.73
N ARG A 13 25.38 -4.53 6.02
CA ARG A 13 26.15 -4.27 4.79
C ARG A 13 27.58 -3.82 5.10
N ARG A 14 27.77 -2.99 6.13
CA ARG A 14 29.11 -2.63 6.63
C ARG A 14 29.82 -3.82 7.27
N CYS A 15 29.09 -4.64 8.05
CA CYS A 15 29.66 -5.89 8.57
C CYS A 15 30.11 -6.84 7.46
N ARG A 16 29.33 -6.99 6.38
CA ARG A 16 29.70 -7.85 5.25
C ARG A 16 30.91 -7.33 4.47
N SER A 17 30.99 -6.02 4.25
CA SER A 17 32.16 -5.35 3.64
C SER A 17 33.46 -5.62 4.40
N LEU A 18 33.41 -5.55 5.74
CA LEU A 18 34.56 -5.89 6.60
C LEU A 18 34.94 -7.38 6.50
N MET A 19 33.97 -8.28 6.34
CA MET A 19 34.23 -9.72 6.20
C MET A 19 34.82 -10.10 4.83
N THR A 20 34.49 -9.37 3.76
CA THR A 20 34.94 -9.68 2.39
C THR A 20 36.04 -8.78 1.86
N GLY A 21 36.50 -7.80 2.65
CA GLY A 21 37.51 -6.81 2.24
C GLY A 21 37.06 -5.89 1.10
N THR A 22 35.76 -5.81 0.83
CA THR A 22 35.19 -5.01 -0.26
C THR A 22 34.79 -3.63 0.26
N ALA A 23 35.08 -2.56 -0.47
CA ALA A 23 34.57 -1.22 -0.13
C ALA A 23 33.04 -1.15 -0.30
N VAL A 24 32.34 -0.46 0.60
CA VAL A 24 30.91 -0.15 0.50
C VAL A 24 30.73 1.36 0.58
N GLU A 25 30.12 1.91 -0.45
CA GLU A 25 29.62 3.28 -0.50
C GLU A 25 28.08 3.22 -0.37
N ILE A 26 27.50 4.14 0.43
CA ILE A 26 26.05 4.22 0.61
C ILE A 26 25.62 5.61 0.19
N THR A 27 24.89 5.68 -0.91
CA THR A 27 24.20 6.88 -1.37
C THR A 27 22.70 6.73 -1.11
N PHE A 28 22.06 7.78 -0.58
CA PHE A 28 20.62 7.83 -0.42
C PHE A 28 20.02 8.42 -1.70
N ASP A 29 19.37 7.58 -2.50
CA ASP A 29 18.86 7.97 -3.82
C ASP A 29 17.40 8.46 -3.75
N ALA A 30 16.56 7.80 -2.94
CA ALA A 30 15.15 8.15 -2.81
C ALA A 30 14.56 7.70 -1.46
N ALA A 31 13.47 8.36 -1.07
CA ALA A 31 12.56 7.94 -0.01
C ALA A 31 11.11 8.11 -0.51
N SER A 32 10.20 7.26 -0.05
CA SER A 32 8.76 7.41 -0.33
C SER A 32 8.10 8.14 0.83
N ALA A 33 7.27 9.13 0.52
CA ALA A 33 6.47 9.84 1.51
C ALA A 33 5.32 8.96 2.03
N ASP A 34 4.84 9.29 3.23
CA ASP A 34 3.65 8.65 3.78
C ASP A 34 2.41 8.96 2.93
N LEU A 35 1.46 8.04 2.86
CA LEU A 35 0.24 8.24 2.08
C LEU A 35 -0.71 9.23 2.79
N ILE A 36 -1.12 10.28 2.09
CA ILE A 36 -2.18 11.19 2.53
C ILE A 36 -3.54 10.62 2.10
N PRO A 37 -4.41 10.21 3.04
CA PRO A 37 -5.71 9.64 2.69
C PRO A 37 -6.67 10.71 2.15
N ASN A 38 -7.56 10.31 1.25
CA ASN A 38 -8.69 11.11 0.80
C ASN A 38 -9.99 10.31 0.95
N VAL A 39 -10.74 10.60 2.01
CA VAL A 39 -11.96 9.89 2.39
C VAL A 39 -13.06 10.11 1.36
N MET A 40 -13.14 11.31 0.76
CA MET A 40 -14.11 11.59 -0.31
C MET A 40 -13.91 10.65 -1.51
N LEU A 41 -12.69 10.53 -2.03
CA LEU A 41 -12.40 9.60 -3.14
C LEU A 41 -12.54 8.14 -2.72
N ALA A 42 -12.09 7.78 -1.52
CA ALA A 42 -12.25 6.42 -0.99
C ALA A 42 -13.73 6.01 -0.87
N GLY A 43 -14.59 6.93 -0.43
CA GLY A 43 -16.04 6.71 -0.32
C GLY A 43 -16.69 6.50 -1.69
N VAL A 44 -16.27 7.27 -2.71
CA VAL A 44 -16.76 7.09 -4.09
C VAL A 44 -16.35 5.73 -4.64
N ILE A 45 -15.07 5.35 -4.47
CA ILE A 45 -14.56 4.04 -4.86
C ILE A 45 -15.31 2.92 -4.13
N HIS A 46 -15.58 3.07 -2.84
CA HIS A 46 -16.33 2.09 -2.03
C HIS A 46 -17.77 1.94 -2.51
N GLN A 47 -18.46 3.04 -2.81
CA GLN A 47 -19.81 3.02 -3.36
C GLN A 47 -19.87 2.27 -4.70
N GLU A 48 -18.91 2.51 -5.59
CA GLU A 48 -18.84 1.76 -6.86
C GLU A 48 -18.45 0.29 -6.64
N LEU A 49 -17.57 0.01 -5.68
CA LEU A 49 -17.23 -1.35 -5.28
C LEU A 49 -18.44 -2.11 -4.72
N ASN A 50 -19.32 -1.47 -3.95
CA ASN A 50 -20.56 -2.08 -3.47
C ASN A 50 -21.54 -2.41 -4.59
N LYS A 51 -21.66 -1.52 -5.59
CA LYS A 51 -22.54 -1.75 -6.75
C LYS A 51 -22.02 -2.89 -7.64
N ILE A 52 -20.71 -2.92 -7.87
CA ILE A 52 -20.04 -3.86 -8.78
C ILE A 52 -19.78 -5.22 -8.08
N GLY A 53 -19.54 -5.20 -6.77
CA GLY A 53 -19.19 -6.35 -5.95
C GLY A 53 -17.72 -6.77 -6.08
N GLY A 54 -17.31 -7.67 -5.19
CA GLY A 54 -16.00 -8.33 -5.27
C GLY A 54 -15.94 -9.38 -6.40
N ALA A 55 -14.73 -9.84 -6.71
CA ALA A 55 -14.54 -10.86 -7.73
C ALA A 55 -15.10 -12.23 -7.28
N SER A 56 -15.75 -12.94 -8.22
CA SER A 56 -16.27 -14.28 -8.00
C SER A 56 -15.29 -15.37 -8.48
N PHE A 57 -15.12 -16.41 -7.65
CA PHE A 57 -14.14 -17.46 -7.86
C PHE A 57 -14.80 -18.85 -7.85
N SER A 58 -14.45 -19.69 -8.84
CA SER A 58 -14.88 -21.09 -8.90
C SER A 58 -14.18 -21.94 -7.84
N ASN A 59 -14.76 -23.09 -7.52
CA ASN A 59 -14.19 -24.03 -6.53
C ASN A 59 -12.77 -24.47 -6.91
N SER A 60 -12.52 -24.78 -8.19
CA SER A 60 -11.16 -25.12 -8.67
C SER A 60 -10.10 -24.04 -8.41
N LYS A 61 -10.48 -22.75 -8.47
CA LYS A 61 -9.57 -21.64 -8.16
C LYS A 61 -9.31 -21.53 -6.66
N LYS A 62 -10.34 -21.77 -5.85
CA LYS A 62 -10.21 -21.83 -4.38
C LYS A 62 -9.33 -23.01 -3.96
N GLU A 63 -9.43 -24.15 -4.62
CA GLU A 63 -8.58 -25.32 -4.35
C GLU A 63 -7.10 -25.01 -4.55
N PHE A 64 -6.73 -24.41 -5.69
CA PHE A 64 -5.35 -23.98 -5.93
C PHE A 64 -4.90 -22.92 -4.92
N ALA A 65 -5.72 -21.91 -4.63
CA ALA A 65 -5.38 -20.91 -3.62
C ALA A 65 -5.19 -21.53 -2.23
N ALA A 66 -5.95 -22.59 -1.88
CA ALA A 66 -5.79 -23.32 -0.64
C ALA A 66 -4.47 -24.11 -0.58
N THR A 67 -3.97 -24.65 -1.69
CA THR A 67 -2.65 -25.30 -1.70
C THR A 67 -1.54 -24.31 -1.41
N ILE A 68 -1.67 -23.06 -1.90
CA ILE A 68 -0.73 -21.99 -1.58
C ILE A 68 -0.81 -21.60 -0.10
N GLN A 69 -2.02 -21.45 0.48
CA GLN A 69 -2.18 -21.12 1.90
C GLN A 69 -1.52 -22.14 2.84
N LYS A 70 -1.52 -23.43 2.48
CA LYS A 70 -0.85 -24.49 3.26
C LYS A 70 0.67 -24.30 3.36
N THR A 71 1.27 -23.48 2.49
CA THR A 71 2.71 -23.18 2.51
C THR A 71 3.07 -21.96 3.36
N PHE A 72 2.09 -21.27 3.94
CA PHE A 72 2.35 -20.07 4.74
C PHE A 72 3.03 -20.41 6.07
N PRO A 73 3.79 -19.48 6.67
CA PRO A 73 4.29 -19.62 8.03
C PRO A 73 3.17 -19.92 9.04
N ARG A 74 3.47 -20.68 10.10
CA ARG A 74 2.45 -21.14 11.08
C ARG A 74 1.70 -20.00 11.76
N ASP A 75 2.39 -18.90 12.06
CA ASP A 75 1.79 -17.69 12.64
C ASP A 75 0.79 -17.02 11.68
N VAL A 76 1.06 -17.04 10.38
CA VAL A 76 0.13 -16.57 9.35
C VAL A 76 -1.07 -17.52 9.25
N GLN A 77 -0.84 -18.84 9.22
CA GLN A 77 -1.90 -19.86 9.19
C GLN A 77 -2.88 -19.67 10.36
N ALA A 78 -2.38 -19.53 11.59
CA ALA A 78 -3.20 -19.32 12.78
C ALA A 78 -4.05 -18.02 12.72
N ARG A 79 -3.57 -16.98 12.04
CA ARG A 79 -4.32 -15.72 11.85
C ARG A 79 -5.43 -15.87 10.80
N ILE A 80 -5.19 -16.61 9.72
CA ILE A 80 -6.16 -16.76 8.63
C ILE A 80 -7.22 -17.82 8.93
N GLU A 81 -6.90 -18.85 9.72
CA GLU A 81 -7.84 -19.92 10.11
C GLU A 81 -9.10 -19.35 10.77
N LYS A 82 -8.94 -18.33 11.61
CA LYS A 82 -10.06 -17.64 12.27
C LYS A 82 -11.08 -17.05 11.31
N ARG A 83 -10.65 -16.67 10.09
CA ARG A 83 -11.53 -16.10 9.05
C ARG A 83 -12.03 -17.14 8.04
N GLY A 84 -11.43 -18.33 7.98
CA GLY A 84 -11.82 -19.41 7.05
C GLY A 84 -11.83 -19.01 5.56
N THR A 85 -11.18 -17.91 5.19
CA THR A 85 -11.27 -17.32 3.85
C THR A 85 -10.07 -17.72 3.01
N ILE A 86 -10.32 -18.28 1.82
CA ILE A 86 -9.27 -18.64 0.86
C ILE A 86 -9.09 -17.55 -0.19
N LEU A 87 -10.16 -17.21 -0.91
CA LEU A 87 -10.22 -16.08 -1.84
C LEU A 87 -11.43 -15.23 -1.45
N SER A 88 -11.19 -13.97 -1.08
CA SER A 88 -12.28 -13.09 -0.66
C SER A 88 -13.00 -12.48 -1.87
N GLY A 89 -14.29 -12.78 -2.02
CA GLY A 89 -15.19 -12.01 -2.88
C GLY A 89 -16.01 -10.98 -2.10
N HIS A 90 -15.77 -10.86 -0.79
CA HIS A 90 -16.53 -9.99 0.10
C HIS A 90 -15.95 -8.56 0.06
N VAL A 91 -16.85 -7.58 0.03
CA VAL A 91 -16.51 -6.16 0.14
C VAL A 91 -16.57 -5.79 1.62
N ASN A 92 -15.46 -5.32 2.18
CA ASN A 92 -15.41 -4.88 3.57
C ASN A 92 -16.28 -3.63 3.77
N GLU A 93 -16.80 -3.44 4.98
CA GLU A 93 -17.46 -2.19 5.36
C GLU A 93 -16.53 -0.98 5.17
N PHE A 94 -17.12 0.17 4.85
CA PHE A 94 -16.36 1.40 4.69
C PHE A 94 -15.89 1.91 6.05
N ALA A 95 -14.61 2.21 6.16
CA ALA A 95 -14.03 2.84 7.34
C ALA A 95 -13.41 4.18 6.93
N GLU A 96 -13.91 5.28 7.50
CA GLU A 96 -13.38 6.63 7.23
C GLU A 96 -11.94 6.79 7.73
N LYS A 97 -11.61 6.13 8.84
CA LYS A 97 -10.24 6.07 9.35
C LYS A 97 -9.52 4.88 8.71
N PRO A 98 -8.52 5.11 7.84
CA PRO A 98 -7.81 4.01 7.21
C PRO A 98 -7.07 3.18 8.27
N THR A 99 -7.24 1.87 8.22
CA THR A 99 -6.30 0.94 8.84
C THR A 99 -5.11 0.83 7.90
N PHE A 100 -4.03 1.55 8.19
CA PHE A 100 -2.87 1.59 7.31
C PHE A 100 -2.21 0.22 7.17
N LEU A 101 -2.06 -0.23 5.92
CA LEU A 101 -1.10 -1.26 5.57
C LEU A 101 0.23 -0.55 5.34
N HIS A 102 1.13 -0.62 6.32
CA HIS A 102 2.46 -0.02 6.19
C HIS A 102 3.21 -0.67 5.03
N GLY A 103 3.67 0.15 4.08
CA GLY A 103 4.42 -0.27 2.91
C GLY A 103 5.05 0.93 2.22
N SER A 104 6.16 0.71 1.52
CA SER A 104 6.74 1.71 0.64
C SER A 104 6.00 1.67 -0.70
N THR A 105 5.49 2.82 -1.14
CA THR A 105 4.81 2.98 -2.42
C THR A 105 4.97 4.42 -2.90
N ASP A 106 5.23 4.58 -4.20
CA ASP A 106 5.22 5.84 -4.94
C ASP A 106 3.87 6.56 -4.91
N VAL A 107 2.77 5.85 -4.66
CA VAL A 107 1.44 6.44 -4.47
C VAL A 107 1.44 7.41 -3.28
N GLY A 108 2.30 7.19 -2.29
CA GLY A 108 2.56 8.15 -1.22
C GLY A 108 2.95 9.50 -1.78
N ASP A 109 4.02 9.56 -2.57
CA ASP A 109 4.52 10.80 -3.18
C ASP A 109 3.46 11.50 -4.04
N VAL A 110 2.68 10.74 -4.82
CA VAL A 110 1.57 11.30 -5.63
C VAL A 110 0.49 11.91 -4.73
N SER A 111 0.18 11.30 -3.60
CA SER A 111 -0.85 11.77 -2.67
C SER A 111 -0.52 13.09 -1.97
N TRP A 112 0.75 13.53 -1.98
CA TRP A 112 1.14 14.86 -1.51
C TRP A 112 0.92 15.96 -2.54
N ILE A 113 0.73 15.60 -3.81
CA ILE A 113 0.58 16.53 -4.93
C ILE A 113 -0.90 16.66 -5.33
N VAL A 114 -1.63 15.54 -5.35
CA VAL A 114 -3.03 15.48 -5.81
C VAL A 114 -3.90 14.59 -4.92
N PRO A 115 -5.22 14.87 -4.82
CA PRO A 115 -6.15 13.99 -4.12
C PRO A 115 -6.08 12.58 -4.70
N THR A 116 -5.79 11.60 -3.86
CA THR A 116 -5.51 10.23 -4.30
C THR A 116 -6.39 9.22 -3.57
N GLY A 117 -6.95 8.27 -4.33
CA GLY A 117 -7.74 7.17 -3.81
C GLY A 117 -7.23 5.83 -4.34
N GLN A 118 -7.39 4.77 -3.55
CA GLN A 118 -6.92 3.43 -3.89
C GLN A 118 -8.02 2.39 -3.68
N VAL A 119 -7.91 1.26 -4.39
CA VAL A 119 -8.78 0.10 -4.18
C VAL A 119 -7.93 -1.14 -3.99
N TYR A 120 -8.26 -1.95 -2.99
CA TYR A 120 -7.71 -3.29 -2.81
C TYR A 120 -8.72 -4.32 -3.28
N MET A 121 -8.26 -5.28 -4.09
CA MET A 121 -9.08 -6.35 -4.65
C MET A 121 -8.34 -7.69 -4.52
N ALA A 122 -9.08 -8.76 -4.30
CA ALA A 122 -8.49 -10.09 -4.17
C ALA A 122 -7.88 -10.57 -5.49
N THR A 123 -6.55 -10.61 -5.54
CA THR A 123 -5.76 -11.15 -6.66
C THR A 123 -4.88 -12.33 -6.24
N ALA A 124 -4.76 -12.58 -4.94
CA ALA A 124 -4.00 -13.67 -4.35
C ALA A 124 -4.82 -14.33 -3.23
N ALA A 125 -4.41 -15.52 -2.81
CA ALA A 125 -4.97 -16.19 -1.64
C ALA A 125 -4.89 -15.28 -0.40
N TYR A 126 -5.93 -15.30 0.42
CA TYR A 126 -6.03 -14.45 1.59
C TYR A 126 -4.87 -14.70 2.56
N GLY A 127 -4.21 -13.63 2.99
CA GLY A 127 -3.05 -13.71 3.88
C GLY A 127 -1.73 -14.06 3.20
N THR A 128 -1.67 -14.09 1.86
CA THR A 128 -0.40 -14.24 1.13
C THR A 128 0.62 -13.19 1.59
N PRO A 129 1.81 -13.58 2.11
CA PRO A 129 2.84 -12.63 2.49
C PRO A 129 3.39 -11.86 1.27
N PRO A 130 3.57 -10.54 1.35
CA PRO A 130 4.22 -9.78 0.28
C PRO A 130 5.69 -10.21 0.09
N HIS A 131 6.28 -9.90 -1.06
CA HIS A 131 7.68 -10.21 -1.40
C HIS A 131 8.05 -11.70 -1.27
N SER A 132 7.09 -12.58 -1.52
CA SER A 132 7.26 -14.03 -1.38
C SER A 132 7.09 -14.75 -2.72
N TRP A 133 7.66 -15.95 -2.83
CA TRP A 133 7.46 -16.78 -4.02
C TRP A 133 5.97 -17.15 -4.20
N GLN A 134 5.19 -17.17 -3.12
CA GLN A 134 3.74 -17.38 -3.15
C GLN A 134 3.01 -16.26 -3.92
N VAL A 135 3.50 -15.02 -3.92
CA VAL A 135 2.95 -13.96 -4.78
C VAL A 135 3.23 -14.27 -6.25
N VAL A 136 4.48 -14.63 -6.56
CA VAL A 136 4.93 -14.94 -7.92
C VAL A 136 4.14 -16.12 -8.52
N ALA A 137 3.93 -17.17 -7.73
CA ALA A 137 3.19 -18.37 -8.15
C ALA A 137 1.72 -18.07 -8.53
N GLN A 138 1.14 -17.01 -7.98
CA GLN A 138 -0.28 -16.69 -8.16
C GLN A 138 -0.52 -15.58 -9.19
N GLY A 139 0.47 -14.73 -9.47
CA GLY A 139 0.28 -13.50 -10.25
C GLY A 139 -0.25 -13.69 -11.68
N LYS A 140 0.01 -14.84 -12.31
CA LYS A 140 -0.47 -15.18 -13.66
C LYS A 140 -1.73 -16.04 -13.68
N THR A 141 -2.31 -16.32 -12.52
CA THR A 141 -3.48 -17.18 -12.42
C THR A 141 -4.73 -16.48 -12.96
N SER A 142 -5.71 -17.29 -13.38
CA SER A 142 -6.97 -16.74 -13.85
C SER A 142 -7.83 -16.09 -12.76
N TYR A 143 -7.57 -16.31 -11.46
CA TYR A 143 -8.24 -15.52 -10.40
C TYR A 143 -7.52 -14.19 -10.16
N ALA A 144 -6.19 -14.13 -10.27
CA ALA A 144 -5.45 -12.86 -10.20
C ALA A 144 -5.94 -11.88 -11.27
N HIS A 145 -6.03 -12.35 -12.53
CA HIS A 145 -6.57 -11.52 -13.62
C HIS A 145 -8.04 -11.13 -13.41
N LYS A 146 -8.87 -12.01 -12.84
CA LYS A 146 -10.26 -11.66 -12.50
C LYS A 146 -10.33 -10.55 -11.45
N GLY A 147 -9.52 -10.63 -10.39
CA GLY A 147 -9.41 -9.58 -9.39
C GLY A 147 -8.95 -8.26 -10.02
N MET A 148 -7.90 -8.29 -10.83
CA MET A 148 -7.39 -7.11 -11.54
C MET A 148 -8.44 -6.45 -12.43
N LEU A 149 -9.17 -7.24 -13.23
CA LEU A 149 -10.26 -6.72 -14.07
C LEU A 149 -11.41 -6.13 -13.23
N GLN A 150 -11.75 -6.76 -12.10
CA GLN A 150 -12.78 -6.24 -11.21
C GLN A 150 -12.35 -4.90 -10.59
N ALA A 151 -11.09 -4.78 -10.17
CA ALA A 151 -10.53 -3.52 -9.67
C ALA A 151 -10.57 -2.43 -10.76
N GLY A 152 -10.19 -2.77 -12.00
CA GLY A 152 -10.25 -1.86 -13.14
C GLY A 152 -11.67 -1.33 -13.41
N LYS A 153 -12.70 -2.18 -13.32
CA LYS A 153 -14.10 -1.75 -13.46
C LYS A 153 -14.51 -0.75 -12.37
N VAL A 154 -14.13 -1.00 -11.13
CA VAL A 154 -14.42 -0.13 -9.99
C VAL A 154 -13.72 1.22 -10.16
N LEU A 155 -12.44 1.22 -10.51
CA LEU A 155 -11.69 2.44 -10.78
C LEU A 155 -12.27 3.22 -11.95
N ALA A 156 -12.67 2.55 -13.03
CA ALA A 156 -13.30 3.19 -14.18
C ALA A 156 -14.64 3.84 -13.81
N ALA A 157 -15.50 3.13 -13.06
CA ALA A 157 -16.77 3.68 -12.59
C ALA A 157 -16.58 4.89 -11.66
N ALA A 158 -15.62 4.81 -10.74
CA ALA A 158 -15.28 5.91 -9.85
C ALA A 158 -14.71 7.11 -10.63
N ALA A 159 -13.84 6.86 -11.62
CA ALA A 159 -13.29 7.89 -12.48
C ALA A 159 -14.38 8.62 -13.28
N VAL A 160 -15.35 7.90 -13.83
CA VAL A 160 -16.50 8.52 -14.52
C VAL A 160 -17.23 9.47 -13.57
N ARG A 161 -17.52 9.05 -12.34
CA ARG A 161 -18.17 9.91 -11.35
C ARG A 161 -17.35 11.16 -11.05
N CYS A 162 -16.05 11.00 -10.83
CA CYS A 162 -15.14 12.11 -10.62
C CYS A 162 -15.12 13.10 -11.79
N LEU A 163 -15.23 12.61 -13.03
CA LEU A 163 -15.24 13.45 -14.23
C LEU A 163 -16.58 14.14 -14.48
N THR A 164 -17.69 13.57 -14.01
CA THR A 164 -19.05 14.10 -14.24
C THR A 164 -19.61 14.93 -13.08
N ASP A 165 -19.05 14.79 -11.87
CA ASP A 165 -19.48 15.49 -10.66
C ASP A 165 -18.39 16.46 -10.19
N ASN A 166 -18.49 17.71 -10.64
CA ASN A 166 -17.54 18.77 -10.30
C ASN A 166 -17.57 19.11 -8.80
N GLU A 167 -18.70 18.95 -8.13
CA GLU A 167 -18.82 19.24 -6.69
C GLU A 167 -18.07 18.20 -5.86
N LEU A 168 -18.15 16.92 -6.24
CA LEU A 168 -17.38 15.83 -5.63
C LEU A 168 -15.88 16.11 -5.72
N ILE A 169 -15.36 16.50 -6.88
CA ILE A 169 -13.94 16.86 -7.03
C ILE A 169 -13.58 18.11 -6.23
N GLY A 170 -14.46 19.11 -6.19
CA GLY A 170 -14.29 20.29 -5.34
C GLY A 170 -14.09 19.91 -3.88
N ARG A 171 -14.96 19.04 -3.34
CA ARG A 171 -14.88 18.53 -1.97
C ARG A 171 -13.63 17.68 -1.73
N ALA A 172 -13.26 16.81 -2.66
CA ALA A 172 -12.05 16.01 -2.56
C ALA A 172 -10.77 16.88 -2.50
N LYS A 173 -10.72 17.96 -3.29
CA LYS A 173 -9.61 18.93 -3.26
C LYS A 173 -9.58 19.73 -1.96
N GLN A 174 -10.74 20.16 -1.46
CA GLN A 174 -10.84 20.87 -0.18
C GLN A 174 -10.38 20.00 0.99
N GLU A 175 -10.81 18.74 1.03
CA GLU A 175 -10.31 17.76 2.00
C GLU A 175 -8.79 17.64 1.90
N HIS A 176 -8.25 17.44 0.70
CA HIS A 176 -6.81 17.26 0.52
C HIS A 176 -5.99 18.46 1.02
N VAL A 177 -6.42 19.69 0.72
CA VAL A 177 -5.76 20.91 1.23
C VAL A 177 -5.82 20.98 2.76
N ARG A 178 -6.93 20.55 3.36
CA ARG A 178 -7.09 20.50 4.82
C ARG A 178 -6.16 19.48 5.46
N GLU A 179 -6.09 18.26 4.91
CA GLU A 179 -5.20 17.20 5.43
C GLU A 179 -3.72 17.58 5.31
N LEU A 180 -3.34 18.35 4.27
CA LEU A 180 -2.00 18.92 4.10
C LEU A 180 -1.72 20.13 5.01
N GLY A 181 -2.68 20.59 5.81
CA GLY A 181 -2.54 21.80 6.63
C GLY A 181 -2.27 23.08 5.81
N GLY A 182 -2.67 23.09 4.53
CA GLY A 182 -2.41 24.20 3.60
C GLY A 182 -1.01 24.21 2.96
N ALA A 183 -0.14 23.24 3.25
CA ALA A 183 1.18 23.12 2.63
C ALA A 183 1.15 22.19 1.41
N ILE A 184 1.26 22.75 0.20
CA ILE A 184 1.60 21.93 -0.97
C ILE A 184 3.12 21.70 -0.89
N GLN A 185 3.57 20.50 -0.56
CA GLN A 185 4.99 20.18 -0.69
C GLN A 185 5.32 20.05 -2.17
N ALA A 186 6.17 20.95 -2.68
CA ALA A 186 6.88 20.69 -3.91
C ALA A 186 7.75 19.44 -3.70
N SER A 187 7.67 18.47 -4.61
CA SER A 187 8.46 17.25 -4.54
C SER A 187 9.95 17.57 -4.40
N HIS A 188 10.54 17.09 -3.29
CA HIS A 188 11.96 17.09 -2.94
C HIS A 188 12.62 18.46 -2.71
N PRO A 189 12.90 18.88 -1.45
CA PRO A 189 14.11 19.64 -1.22
C PRO A 189 15.26 18.65 -1.36
N ALA A 190 16.04 18.75 -2.43
CA ALA A 190 17.42 18.27 -2.36
C ALA A 190 18.00 18.94 -1.10
N ARG A 191 18.39 18.15 -0.11
CA ARG A 191 19.10 18.72 1.05
C ARG A 191 20.36 19.35 0.49
N ASP A 192 20.46 20.66 0.65
CA ASP A 192 21.68 21.40 0.37
C ASP A 192 22.81 20.75 1.17
N GLU A 193 23.93 20.44 0.53
CA GLU A 193 25.08 19.74 1.14
C GLU A 193 25.80 20.58 2.22
N THR A 194 25.19 21.68 2.69
CA THR A 194 25.82 22.63 3.63
C THR A 194 25.10 22.78 4.97
N ASP A 195 24.08 22.00 5.30
CA ASP A 195 23.42 22.09 6.62
C ASP A 195 24.18 21.30 7.70
N GLU A 196 25.35 21.80 8.08
CA GLU A 196 25.96 21.49 9.37
C GLU A 196 25.23 22.27 10.48
N GLY A 197 24.03 21.81 10.85
CA GLY A 197 23.31 22.24 12.04
C GLY A 197 23.90 21.60 13.32
N PRO A 198 23.93 22.31 14.46
CA PRO A 198 24.90 22.08 15.52
C PRO A 198 24.67 20.78 16.29
N LEU A 199 25.77 20.07 16.56
CA LEU A 199 25.90 19.01 17.56
C LEU A 199 25.43 19.50 18.95
N GLY A 200 24.13 19.41 19.19
CA GLY A 200 23.45 19.75 20.42
C GLY A 200 23.23 18.52 21.31
N ARG A 201 24.12 18.38 22.30
CA ARG A 201 24.08 17.46 23.46
C ARG A 201 22.68 17.10 23.99
N THR A 202 22.45 15.82 24.27
CA THR A 202 21.63 15.34 25.42
C THR A 202 22.11 13.92 25.77
N LYS A 203 23.12 13.76 26.65
CA LYS A 203 22.99 13.37 28.07
C LYS A 203 21.76 12.51 28.45
N ILE A 204 22.09 11.25 28.75
CA ILE A 204 21.38 10.16 29.49
C ILE A 204 20.11 9.61 28.83
#